data_AF-A0A0A2IDQ6-F1
#
_entry.id   AF-A0A0A2IDQ6-F1
#
_cell.length_a   1.000
_cell.length_b   1.000
_cell.length_c   1.000
_cell.angle_alpha   90.00
_cell.angle_beta   90.00
_cell.angle_gamma   90.00
#
_symmetry.space_group_name_H-M   'P 1'
#
loop_
_entity.id
_entity.type
_entity.pdbx_description
1 polymer ?
#
loop_
_entity_poly.entity_id
_entity_poly.type
_entity_poly.pdbx_seq_one_letter_code
_entity_poly.pdbx_strand_id
1 'polypeptide(L)'
;MAIGTLNFIAISSIFTTLLVKYKASPGPDFQFYKNTRFKECAAVVPDANNCTAITTFWNGEGNHYISETNYGGNGNPSYDWCQIASCFNDYKVIPSSPNDSAMGLTALYSWLNIIMASIGAVKVIWKSSPWFKRHRNPKPCRGLRELSVIDWLVFIWEVCGPIVGWWVSFAKLITNPVPKVTISLIAWTTAWRYSSQVRLHPYSCALGRSPGIKRVLPWVFALIAALQWGATVYALQAQGNRAVYDSYTCLATQVASAPGTSTCSAEELCSKSSLFSTKPFLLPGDIAQGFPFGYLVLCSGCVFLPPFIAFVNKCHDSKNSFIEYYHRFSPVLCLALVAGCAMAATGLMYPITLGQYWNQRHPDALIAIDTDCHAVHVALSPWRFYLDVHQYARGLRAARLWFGV
;
A
#
# COMPACT_ATOMS: atom_id res chain seq x y z
N MET A 1 23.05 -4.78 6.35
CA MET A 1 22.74 -6.23 6.20
C MET A 1 21.97 -6.75 7.42
N ALA A 2 22.46 -6.53 8.65
CA ALA A 2 21.76 -6.91 9.89
C ALA A 2 20.29 -6.45 9.96
N ILE A 3 20.00 -5.18 9.64
CA ILE A 3 18.62 -4.65 9.62
C ILE A 3 17.71 -5.42 8.64
N GLY A 4 18.23 -5.75 7.45
CA GLY A 4 17.47 -6.52 6.46
C GLY A 4 17.17 -7.95 6.93
N THR A 5 18.12 -8.59 7.60
CA THR A 5 17.94 -9.92 8.21
C THR A 5 16.91 -9.88 9.34
N LEU A 6 16.99 -8.87 10.22
CA LEU A 6 16.03 -8.69 11.31
C LEU A 6 14.60 -8.46 10.79
N ASN A 7 14.45 -7.65 9.73
CA ASN A 7 13.16 -7.44 9.08
C ASN A 7 12.62 -8.75 8.49
N PHE A 8 13.47 -9.53 7.81
CA PHE A 8 13.06 -10.83 7.25
C PHE A 8 12.60 -11.82 8.34
N ILE A 9 13.29 -11.87 9.48
CA ILE A 9 12.91 -12.72 10.62
C ILE A 9 11.58 -12.26 11.24
N ALA A 10 11.40 -10.94 11.41
CA ALA A 10 10.15 -10.38 11.93
C ALA A 10 8.97 -10.69 11.01
N ILE A 11 9.13 -10.46 9.70
CA ILE A 11 8.15 -10.82 8.67
C ILE A 11 7.79 -12.30 8.72
N SER A 12 8.80 -13.17 8.70
CA SER A 12 8.59 -14.62 8.67
C SER A 12 7.88 -15.11 9.93
N SER A 13 8.19 -14.52 11.08
CA SER A 13 7.52 -14.79 12.35
C SER A 13 6.06 -14.34 12.33
N ILE A 14 5.76 -13.15 11.81
CA ILE A 14 4.38 -12.66 11.62
C ILE A 14 3.63 -13.59 10.68
N PHE A 15 4.19 -13.89 9.50
CA PHE A 15 3.57 -14.75 8.50
C PHE A 15 3.27 -16.16 9.04
N THR A 16 4.23 -16.76 9.75
CA THR A 16 4.05 -18.07 10.40
C THR A 16 2.97 -18.00 11.47
N THR A 17 2.94 -16.92 12.27
CA THR A 17 1.89 -16.70 13.27
C THR A 17 0.51 -16.60 12.62
N LEU A 18 0.39 -15.89 11.50
CA LEU A 18 -0.86 -15.78 10.73
C LEU A 18 -1.32 -17.13 10.17
N LEU A 19 -0.39 -17.90 9.57
CA LEU A 19 -0.68 -19.20 9.00
C LEU A 19 -1.07 -20.24 10.04
N VAL A 20 -0.47 -20.20 11.24
CA VAL A 20 -0.68 -21.21 12.28
C VAL A 20 -1.85 -20.85 13.20
N LYS A 21 -1.96 -19.60 13.65
CA LYS A 21 -2.92 -19.22 14.71
C LYS A 21 -4.28 -18.74 14.21
N TYR A 22 -4.42 -18.25 12.97
CA TYR A 22 -5.66 -17.59 12.56
C TYR A 22 -6.76 -18.53 12.04
N LYS A 23 -7.57 -19.11 12.94
CA LYS A 23 -8.70 -20.01 12.64
C LYS A 23 -10.05 -19.30 12.43
N ALA A 24 -10.11 -18.19 11.68
CA ALA A 24 -11.41 -17.70 11.25
C ALA A 24 -11.90 -18.53 10.05
N SER A 25 -12.97 -19.30 10.26
CA SER A 25 -13.86 -19.74 9.21
C SER A 25 -15.05 -18.77 9.21
N PRO A 26 -15.45 -18.18 8.08
CA PRO A 26 -16.64 -17.35 8.05
C PRO A 26 -17.85 -18.12 8.52
N GLY A 27 -18.55 -17.53 9.48
CA GLY A 27 -19.81 -18.05 9.99
C GLY A 27 -20.93 -17.88 8.97
N PRO A 28 -22.12 -18.46 9.24
CA PRO A 28 -23.30 -18.32 8.37
C PRO A 28 -23.70 -16.85 8.14
N ASP A 29 -23.34 -15.95 9.07
CA ASP A 29 -23.72 -14.54 9.03
C ASP A 29 -22.69 -13.64 8.32
N PHE A 30 -21.74 -14.22 7.58
CA PHE A 30 -20.66 -13.47 6.94
C PHE A 30 -21.15 -12.36 6.01
N GLN A 31 -22.19 -12.62 5.24
CA GLN A 31 -22.81 -11.65 4.33
C GLN A 31 -23.37 -10.40 5.05
N PHE A 32 -23.69 -10.52 6.34
CA PHE A 32 -24.17 -9.42 7.16
C PHE A 32 -23.01 -8.73 7.87
N TYR A 33 -22.19 -9.47 8.62
CA TYR A 33 -21.25 -8.90 9.60
C TYR A 33 -19.77 -9.09 9.27
N LYS A 34 -19.41 -9.91 8.26
CA LYS A 34 -18.05 -10.05 7.73
C LYS A 34 -16.99 -10.44 8.78
N ASN A 35 -17.39 -11.26 9.76
CA ASN A 35 -16.58 -11.66 10.93
C ASN A 35 -16.09 -10.49 11.79
N THR A 36 -16.82 -9.37 11.75
CA THR A 36 -16.58 -8.22 12.61
C THR A 36 -17.36 -8.39 13.92
N ARG A 37 -17.02 -7.59 14.91
CA ARG A 37 -17.76 -7.56 16.18
C ARG A 37 -19.06 -6.74 16.14
N PHE A 38 -19.49 -6.28 14.96
CA PHE A 38 -20.68 -5.44 14.85
C PHE A 38 -21.90 -6.08 15.52
N LYS A 39 -22.16 -7.36 15.25
CA LYS A 39 -23.26 -8.12 15.85
C LYS A 39 -23.22 -8.11 17.38
N GLU A 40 -22.03 -8.26 17.96
CA GLU A 40 -21.82 -8.33 19.41
C GLU A 40 -22.00 -6.94 20.06
N CYS A 41 -21.42 -5.89 19.46
CA CYS A 41 -21.55 -4.53 19.97
C CYS A 41 -22.96 -3.96 19.77
N ALA A 42 -23.61 -4.25 18.63
CA ALA A 42 -24.95 -3.79 18.33
C ALA A 42 -25.97 -4.34 19.34
N ALA A 43 -25.74 -5.55 19.87
CA ALA A 43 -26.60 -6.16 20.88
C ALA A 43 -26.47 -5.53 22.29
N VAL A 44 -25.48 -4.66 22.51
CA VAL A 44 -25.33 -3.94 23.79
C VAL A 44 -26.41 -2.85 23.87
N VAL A 45 -27.04 -2.71 25.04
CA VAL A 45 -28.07 -1.68 25.23
C VAL A 45 -27.48 -0.29 24.97
N PRO A 46 -28.01 0.48 24.00
CA PRO A 46 -27.50 1.80 23.70
C PRO A 46 -27.79 2.78 24.84
N ASP A 47 -26.83 3.67 25.11
CA ASP A 47 -27.10 4.85 25.93
C ASP A 47 -27.79 5.90 25.03
N ALA A 48 -29.11 6.08 25.23
CA ALA A 48 -29.95 6.93 24.39
C ALA A 48 -29.47 8.39 24.29
N ASN A 49 -28.85 8.91 25.36
CA ASN A 49 -28.28 10.26 25.36
C ASN A 49 -27.07 10.35 24.44
N ASN A 50 -26.23 9.31 24.42
CA ASN A 50 -25.06 9.24 23.55
C ASN A 50 -25.47 9.01 22.09
N CYS A 51 -26.48 8.17 21.83
CA CYS A 51 -26.90 7.87 20.47
C CYS A 51 -27.50 9.06 19.73
N THR A 52 -28.20 9.96 20.43
CA THR A 52 -28.70 11.20 19.83
C THR A 52 -27.54 12.13 19.45
N ALA A 53 -26.53 12.25 20.32
CA ALA A 53 -25.33 13.05 20.03
C ALA A 53 -24.52 12.48 18.86
N ILE A 54 -24.37 11.15 18.83
CA ILE A 54 -23.71 10.41 17.75
C ILE A 54 -24.47 10.64 16.43
N THR A 55 -25.76 10.33 16.34
CA THR A 55 -26.49 10.48 15.07
C THR A 55 -26.53 11.93 14.57
N THR A 56 -26.69 12.91 15.47
CA THR A 56 -26.68 14.34 15.11
C THR A 56 -25.32 14.78 14.57
N PHE A 57 -24.24 14.33 15.21
CA PHE A 57 -22.88 14.60 14.74
C PHE A 57 -22.65 14.05 13.33
N TRP A 58 -23.08 12.81 13.08
CA TRP A 58 -22.92 12.15 11.78
C TRP A 58 -23.75 12.80 10.66
N ASN A 59 -24.99 13.20 10.97
CA ASN A 59 -25.85 13.90 10.02
C ASN A 59 -25.31 15.31 9.67
N GLY A 60 -24.65 15.99 10.62
CA GLY A 60 -24.08 17.32 10.42
C GLY A 60 -22.84 17.37 9.50
N GLU A 61 -22.05 16.29 9.44
CA GLU A 61 -20.84 16.25 8.61
C GLU A 61 -21.07 15.75 7.17
N GLY A 62 -22.29 15.32 6.84
CA GLY A 62 -22.56 14.64 5.55
C GLY A 62 -21.74 13.34 5.38
N ASN A 63 -21.24 12.80 6.49
CA ASN A 63 -20.42 11.60 6.51
C ASN A 63 -21.33 10.38 6.68
N HIS A 64 -21.49 9.59 5.63
CA HIS A 64 -22.24 8.32 5.72
C HIS A 64 -21.42 7.17 6.32
N TYR A 65 -20.24 7.41 6.92
CA TYR A 65 -19.30 6.35 7.28
C TYR A 65 -18.70 6.54 8.67
N ILE A 66 -18.38 5.41 9.29
CA ILE A 66 -17.48 5.34 10.46
C ILE A 66 -16.17 4.74 9.99
N SER A 67 -15.12 5.55 9.89
CA SER A 67 -13.82 5.14 9.36
C SER A 67 -12.72 5.05 10.42
N GLU A 68 -13.05 5.24 11.70
CA GLU A 68 -12.08 5.26 12.81
C GLU A 68 -12.59 4.45 14.01
N THR A 69 -11.65 3.95 14.81
CA THR A 69 -11.95 3.09 15.98
C THR A 69 -12.32 3.89 17.23
N ASN A 70 -11.94 5.16 17.29
CA ASN A 70 -12.30 6.09 18.36
C ASN A 70 -12.72 7.40 17.72
N TYR A 71 -13.87 7.94 18.12
CA TYR A 71 -14.38 9.18 17.55
C TYR A 71 -14.53 10.23 18.64
N GLY A 72 -13.65 11.24 18.62
CA GLY A 72 -13.63 12.35 19.58
C GLY A 72 -12.59 13.40 19.17
N GLY A 73 -13.07 14.59 18.76
CA GLY A 73 -12.20 15.73 18.43
C GLY A 73 -11.74 16.51 19.66
N ASN A 74 -10.87 17.51 19.46
CA ASN A 74 -10.44 18.45 20.50
C ASN A 74 -11.65 19.20 21.09
N GLY A 75 -12.24 18.66 22.17
CA GLY A 75 -13.38 19.26 22.89
C GLY A 75 -14.70 18.48 22.83
N ASN A 76 -14.79 17.42 22.03
CA ASN A 76 -15.99 16.56 21.98
C ASN A 76 -15.80 15.28 22.79
N PRO A 77 -16.87 14.69 23.35
CA PRO A 77 -16.81 13.38 23.99
C PRO A 77 -16.28 12.33 23.01
N SER A 78 -15.34 11.50 23.47
CA SER A 78 -14.80 10.39 22.70
C SER A 78 -15.67 9.15 22.91
N TYR A 79 -16.17 8.56 21.83
CA TYR A 79 -16.94 7.32 21.86
C TYR A 79 -16.09 6.14 21.36
N ASP A 80 -16.20 5.01 22.06
CA ASP A 80 -15.65 3.73 21.60
C ASP A 80 -16.51 3.15 20.46
N TRP A 81 -15.90 2.34 19.61
CA TRP A 81 -16.57 1.76 18.44
C TRP A 81 -17.83 0.96 18.82
N CYS A 82 -17.82 0.20 19.92
CA CYS A 82 -19.01 -0.54 20.34
C CYS A 82 -20.15 0.39 20.79
N GLN A 83 -19.84 1.52 21.43
CA GLN A 83 -20.85 2.49 21.85
C GLN A 83 -21.54 3.15 20.66
N ILE A 84 -20.81 3.30 19.56
CA ILE A 84 -21.38 3.81 18.32
C ILE A 84 -22.20 2.72 17.62
N ALA A 85 -21.67 1.50 17.52
CA ALA A 85 -22.38 0.38 16.89
C ALA A 85 -23.70 0.03 17.59
N SER A 86 -23.78 0.14 18.92
CA SER A 86 -25.02 -0.10 19.68
C SER A 86 -26.16 0.85 19.32
N CYS A 87 -25.84 2.07 18.86
CA CYS A 87 -26.85 3.03 18.40
C CYS A 87 -27.59 2.60 17.13
N PHE A 88 -27.06 1.62 16.41
CA PHE A 88 -27.62 1.11 15.16
C PHE A 88 -28.18 -0.32 15.30
N ASN A 89 -28.52 -0.76 16.52
CA ASN A 89 -29.08 -2.09 16.77
C ASN A 89 -30.36 -2.37 15.98
N ASP A 90 -31.25 -1.36 15.87
CA ASP A 90 -32.55 -1.51 15.22
C ASP A 90 -32.52 -1.29 13.70
N TYR A 91 -31.38 -0.80 13.18
CA TYR A 91 -31.18 -0.51 11.76
C TYR A 91 -31.09 -1.81 10.97
N LYS A 92 -31.62 -1.79 9.74
CA LYS A 92 -31.51 -2.94 8.84
C LYS A 92 -30.06 -3.16 8.41
N VAL A 93 -29.51 -4.33 8.72
CA VAL A 93 -28.17 -4.72 8.28
C VAL A 93 -28.22 -5.19 6.84
N ILE A 94 -27.58 -4.47 5.92
CA ILE A 94 -27.66 -4.79 4.50
C ILE A 94 -26.69 -5.93 4.12
N PRO A 95 -27.20 -7.06 3.60
CA PRO A 95 -26.35 -8.16 3.15
C PRO A 95 -25.59 -7.77 1.89
N SER A 96 -24.32 -8.16 1.84
CA SER A 96 -23.46 -7.87 0.70
C SER A 96 -22.30 -8.84 0.56
N SER A 97 -21.83 -9.00 -0.68
CA SER A 97 -20.59 -9.70 -0.99
C SER A 97 -19.47 -8.70 -1.29
N PRO A 98 -18.26 -8.91 -0.77
CA PRO A 98 -17.12 -8.06 -1.11
C PRO A 98 -16.66 -8.32 -2.54
N ASN A 99 -16.39 -7.25 -3.29
CA ASN A 99 -15.70 -7.28 -4.57
C ASN A 99 -14.17 -7.28 -4.34
N ASP A 100 -13.40 -7.51 -5.40
CA ASP A 100 -11.93 -7.37 -5.35
C ASP A 100 -11.49 -5.96 -4.92
N SER A 101 -12.33 -4.95 -5.16
CA SER A 101 -12.14 -3.55 -4.73
C SER A 101 -12.30 -3.32 -3.23
N ALA A 102 -13.09 -4.14 -2.52
CA ALA A 102 -13.14 -4.10 -1.05
C ALA A 102 -11.85 -4.62 -0.40
N MET A 103 -11.04 -5.38 -1.15
CA MET A 103 -9.72 -5.81 -0.70
C MET A 103 -8.69 -4.73 -1.05
N GLY A 104 -8.51 -3.77 -0.14
CA GLY A 104 -7.52 -2.71 -0.30
C GLY A 104 -6.08 -3.24 -0.32
N LEU A 105 -5.17 -2.45 -0.89
CA LEU A 105 -3.74 -2.66 -0.63
C LEU A 105 -3.43 -2.29 0.82
N THR A 106 -2.68 -3.14 1.50
CA THR A 106 -2.19 -2.84 2.85
C THR A 106 -0.95 -1.97 2.82
N ALA A 107 -0.73 -1.14 3.84
CA ALA A 107 0.54 -0.46 4.02
C ALA A 107 1.73 -1.45 4.13
N LEU A 108 1.48 -2.71 4.49
CA LEU A 108 2.47 -3.77 4.48
C LEU A 108 3.00 -4.07 3.08
N TYR A 109 2.11 -4.12 2.09
CA TYR A 109 2.52 -4.30 0.70
C TYR A 109 3.34 -3.11 0.20
N SER A 110 2.92 -1.90 0.57
CA SER A 110 3.63 -0.65 0.30
C SER A 110 5.06 -0.67 0.85
N TRP A 111 5.14 -1.03 2.12
CA TRP A 111 6.36 -1.13 2.88
C TRP A 111 7.33 -2.15 2.28
N LEU A 112 6.83 -3.32 1.88
CA LEU A 112 7.65 -4.36 1.27
C LEU A 112 8.31 -3.87 -0.03
N ASN A 113 7.56 -3.17 -0.88
CA ASN A 113 8.08 -2.59 -2.11
C ASN A 113 9.17 -1.52 -1.82
N ILE A 114 8.93 -0.62 -0.86
CA ILE A 114 9.90 0.41 -0.46
C ILE A 114 11.19 -0.23 0.03
N ILE A 115 11.10 -1.26 0.87
CA ILE A 115 12.27 -1.94 1.41
C ILE A 115 13.04 -2.67 0.32
N MET A 116 12.37 -3.41 -0.55
CA MET A 116 13.04 -4.18 -1.60
C MET A 116 13.76 -3.26 -2.59
N ALA A 117 13.11 -2.16 -3.01
CA ALA A 117 13.75 -1.13 -3.82
C ALA A 117 14.96 -0.50 -3.10
N SER A 118 14.82 -0.28 -1.79
CA SER A 118 15.88 0.31 -0.97
C SER A 118 17.09 -0.62 -0.79
N ILE A 119 16.86 -1.91 -0.53
CA ILE A 119 17.92 -2.93 -0.48
C ILE A 119 18.67 -2.96 -1.80
N GLY A 120 17.93 -2.94 -2.91
CA GLY A 120 18.49 -2.85 -4.24
C GLY A 120 19.39 -1.63 -4.41
N ALA A 121 18.91 -0.44 -4.06
CA ALA A 121 19.66 0.81 -4.17
C ALA A 121 20.94 0.82 -3.32
N VAL A 122 20.87 0.38 -2.06
CA VAL A 122 22.03 0.27 -1.16
C VAL A 122 23.06 -0.72 -1.69
N LYS A 123 22.62 -1.87 -2.23
CA LYS A 123 23.52 -2.85 -2.86
C LYS A 123 24.26 -2.27 -4.05
N VAL A 124 23.61 -1.43 -4.85
CA VAL A 124 24.26 -0.75 -5.97
C VAL A 124 25.38 0.14 -5.46
N ILE A 125 25.13 1.02 -4.47
CA ILE A 125 26.18 1.83 -3.85
C ILE A 125 27.32 0.94 -3.36
N TRP A 126 27.01 -0.11 -2.60
CA TRP A 126 28.03 -0.94 -1.98
C TRP A 126 28.94 -1.62 -3.03
N LYS A 127 28.38 -1.98 -4.18
CA LYS A 127 29.09 -2.59 -5.30
C LYS A 127 29.72 -1.61 -6.28
N SER A 128 29.27 -0.36 -6.37
CA SER A 128 29.73 0.60 -7.37
C SER A 128 30.60 1.71 -6.77
N SER A 129 30.38 2.09 -5.52
CA SER A 129 31.02 3.24 -4.88
C SER A 129 32.51 2.99 -4.61
N PRO A 130 33.38 3.96 -4.94
CA PRO A 130 34.80 3.93 -4.59
C PRO A 130 35.05 3.79 -3.08
N TRP A 131 34.16 4.37 -2.26
CA TRP A 131 34.27 4.42 -0.80
C TRP A 131 34.29 3.01 -0.18
N PHE A 132 33.51 2.09 -0.75
CA PHE A 132 33.43 0.70 -0.28
C PHE A 132 34.38 -0.25 -1.04
N LYS A 133 35.06 0.24 -2.08
CA LYS A 133 36.03 -0.52 -2.88
C LYS A 133 37.49 -0.26 -2.51
N ARG A 134 37.75 0.62 -1.54
CA ARG A 134 39.07 1.20 -1.22
C ARG A 134 40.21 0.18 -1.02
N HIS A 135 39.93 -1.11 -0.82
CA HIS A 135 40.92 -2.18 -0.61
C HIS A 135 40.68 -3.49 -1.38
N ARG A 136 39.96 -3.49 -2.51
CA ARG A 136 39.80 -4.72 -3.33
C ARG A 136 40.71 -4.71 -4.56
N ASN A 137 41.64 -5.66 -4.62
CA ASN A 137 42.40 -5.96 -5.84
C ASN A 137 41.42 -6.19 -7.01
N PRO A 138 41.71 -5.64 -8.21
CA PRO A 138 40.85 -5.80 -9.37
C PRO A 138 40.79 -7.28 -9.76
N LYS A 139 39.64 -7.92 -9.51
CA LYS A 139 39.38 -9.28 -9.98
C LYS A 139 39.05 -9.22 -11.47
N PRO A 140 39.42 -10.25 -12.27
CA PRO A 140 39.01 -10.33 -13.66
C PRO A 140 37.48 -10.36 -13.73
N CYS A 141 36.91 -9.53 -14.60
CA CYS A 141 35.46 -9.39 -14.70
C CYS A 141 34.81 -10.71 -15.12
N ARG A 142 33.80 -11.18 -14.37
CA ARG A 142 33.01 -12.39 -14.70
C ARG A 142 31.58 -12.08 -15.16
N GLY A 143 31.25 -10.81 -15.38
CA GLY A 143 29.92 -10.37 -15.83
C GLY A 143 28.82 -10.82 -14.87
N LEU A 144 27.71 -11.35 -15.38
CA LEU A 144 26.58 -11.82 -14.56
C LEU A 144 26.95 -12.97 -13.61
N ARG A 145 28.05 -13.69 -13.84
CA ARG A 145 28.52 -14.76 -12.94
C ARG A 145 29.02 -14.23 -11.60
N GLU A 146 29.17 -12.91 -11.45
CA GLU A 146 29.49 -12.28 -10.16
C GLU A 146 28.27 -12.02 -9.29
N LEU A 147 27.07 -12.16 -9.84
CA LEU A 147 25.84 -12.00 -9.08
C LEU A 147 25.69 -13.23 -8.16
N SER A 148 25.59 -12.97 -6.86
CA SER A 148 25.23 -14.00 -5.89
C SER A 148 23.76 -14.41 -6.08
N VAL A 149 23.37 -15.55 -5.49
CA VAL A 149 21.97 -16.01 -5.48
C VAL A 149 21.03 -14.90 -4.98
N ILE A 150 21.43 -14.17 -3.93
CA ILE A 150 20.63 -13.06 -3.37
C ILE A 150 20.50 -11.90 -4.37
N ASP A 151 21.50 -11.67 -5.21
CA ASP A 151 21.40 -10.63 -6.24
C ASP A 151 20.44 -11.01 -7.35
N TRP A 152 20.42 -12.29 -7.72
CA TRP A 152 19.42 -12.83 -8.66
C TRP A 152 18.01 -12.73 -8.10
N LEU A 153 17.79 -13.07 -6.83
CA LEU A 153 16.48 -12.95 -6.19
C LEU A 153 15.97 -11.50 -6.18
N VAL A 154 16.84 -10.55 -5.83
CA VAL A 154 16.50 -9.11 -5.87
C VAL A 154 16.22 -8.66 -7.30
N PHE A 155 17.05 -9.07 -8.28
CA PHE A 155 16.85 -8.74 -9.68
C PHE A 155 15.51 -9.27 -10.22
N ILE A 156 15.18 -10.54 -9.96
CA ILE A 156 13.92 -11.16 -10.39
C ILE A 156 12.74 -10.42 -9.76
N TRP A 157 12.82 -10.13 -8.46
CA TRP A 157 11.79 -9.35 -7.77
C TRP A 157 11.59 -7.97 -8.41
N GLU A 158 12.67 -7.24 -8.67
CA GLU A 158 12.65 -5.90 -9.26
C GLU A 158 12.13 -5.89 -10.71
N VAL A 159 12.42 -6.93 -11.50
CA VAL A 159 11.90 -7.05 -12.86
C VAL A 159 10.42 -7.46 -12.84
N CYS A 160 10.06 -8.51 -12.12
CA CYS A 160 8.69 -9.03 -12.11
C CYS A 160 7.71 -8.14 -11.36
N GLY A 161 8.14 -7.50 -10.26
CA GLY A 161 7.30 -6.66 -9.41
C GLY A 161 7.17 -5.23 -9.93
N PRO A 162 8.10 -4.32 -9.60
CA PRO A 162 7.96 -2.91 -9.94
C PRO A 162 8.12 -2.62 -11.43
N ILE A 163 8.85 -3.40 -12.23
CA ILE A 163 8.92 -3.13 -13.67
C ILE A 163 7.68 -3.69 -14.38
N VAL A 164 7.44 -5.00 -14.33
CA VAL A 164 6.35 -5.64 -15.09
C VAL A 164 5.00 -5.56 -14.37
N GLY A 165 4.94 -5.99 -13.11
CA GLY A 165 3.71 -6.03 -12.30
C GLY A 165 3.06 -4.66 -12.11
N TRP A 166 3.85 -3.58 -12.16
CA TRP A 166 3.35 -2.21 -12.17
C TRP A 166 2.47 -1.92 -13.37
N TRP A 167 2.90 -2.25 -14.59
CA TRP A 167 2.13 -1.99 -15.82
C TRP A 167 0.83 -2.79 -15.83
N VAL A 168 0.87 -4.03 -15.35
CA VAL A 168 -0.35 -4.85 -15.18
C VAL A 168 -1.32 -4.17 -14.20
N SER A 169 -0.80 -3.63 -13.10
CA SER A 169 -1.62 -2.95 -12.09
C SER A 169 -2.19 -1.63 -12.59
N PHE A 170 -1.41 -0.86 -13.35
CA PHE A 170 -1.83 0.39 -13.97
C PHE A 170 -2.89 0.16 -15.07
N ALA A 171 -2.69 -0.83 -15.93
CA ALA A 171 -3.70 -1.23 -16.92
C ALA A 171 -5.01 -1.62 -16.23
N LYS A 172 -4.93 -2.43 -15.15
CA LYS A 172 -6.09 -2.76 -14.33
C LYS A 172 -6.76 -1.52 -13.76
N LEU A 173 -6.02 -0.55 -13.22
CA LEU A 173 -6.57 0.70 -12.71
C LEU A 173 -7.35 1.49 -13.77
N ILE A 174 -6.85 1.53 -15.01
CA ILE A 174 -7.54 2.22 -16.11
C ILE A 174 -8.80 1.48 -16.52
N THR A 175 -8.75 0.14 -16.63
CA THR A 175 -9.89 -0.66 -17.09
C THR A 175 -10.95 -0.88 -16.02
N ASN A 176 -10.52 -1.03 -14.77
CA ASN A 176 -11.32 -1.31 -13.59
C ASN A 176 -10.74 -0.50 -12.43
N PRO A 177 -11.31 0.67 -12.09
CA PRO A 177 -10.79 1.51 -11.02
C PRO A 177 -10.87 0.73 -9.71
N VAL A 178 -9.74 0.16 -9.31
CA VAL A 178 -9.55 -0.55 -8.04
C VAL A 178 -8.41 0.19 -7.34
N PRO A 179 -8.50 0.50 -6.04
CA PRO A 179 -7.45 1.20 -5.31
C PRO A 179 -6.18 0.33 -5.21
N LYS A 180 -5.32 0.39 -6.23
CA LYS A 180 -3.99 -0.24 -6.27
C LYS A 180 -2.88 0.80 -6.19
N VAL A 181 -2.88 1.55 -5.08
CA VAL A 181 -2.10 2.78 -4.91
C VAL A 181 -0.59 2.54 -4.85
N THR A 182 -0.07 1.46 -4.24
CA THR A 182 1.33 1.57 -3.78
C THR A 182 2.44 1.08 -4.70
N ILE A 183 2.19 0.09 -5.56
CA ILE A 183 3.17 -0.22 -6.62
C ILE A 183 3.37 1.03 -7.47
N SER A 184 2.28 1.77 -7.71
CA SER A 184 2.23 3.02 -8.47
C SER A 184 3.36 3.97 -8.07
N LEU A 185 3.48 4.28 -6.77
CA LEU A 185 4.24 5.43 -6.28
C LEU A 185 5.76 5.34 -6.43
N ILE A 186 6.33 4.15 -6.38
CA ILE A 186 7.79 4.00 -6.20
C ILE A 186 8.47 3.15 -7.26
N ALA A 187 7.72 2.39 -8.05
CA ALA A 187 8.29 1.45 -8.99
C ALA A 187 9.17 2.10 -10.07
N TRP A 188 8.83 3.32 -10.48
CA TRP A 188 9.60 4.11 -11.45
C TRP A 188 11.05 4.35 -10.98
N THR A 189 11.29 4.41 -9.66
CA THR A 189 12.65 4.55 -9.10
C THR A 189 13.52 3.33 -9.41
N THR A 190 12.93 2.13 -9.52
CA THR A 190 13.64 0.90 -9.86
C THR A 190 14.09 0.94 -11.32
N ALA A 191 13.17 1.26 -12.24
CA ALA A 191 13.51 1.45 -13.65
C ALA A 191 14.56 2.57 -13.83
N TRP A 192 14.40 3.70 -13.12
CA TRP A 192 15.36 4.80 -13.16
C TRP A 192 16.74 4.36 -12.69
N ARG A 193 16.83 3.62 -11.58
CA ARG A 193 18.10 3.09 -11.09
C ARG A 193 18.75 2.15 -12.11
N TYR A 194 17.99 1.28 -12.77
CA TYR A 194 18.53 0.42 -13.83
C TYR A 194 19.07 1.19 -15.03
N SER A 195 18.49 2.36 -15.36
CA SER A 195 19.02 3.24 -16.42
C SER A 195 20.50 3.60 -16.18
N SER A 196 20.89 3.76 -14.91
CA SER A 196 22.26 4.07 -14.49
C SER A 196 23.08 2.81 -14.22
N GLN A 197 22.48 1.81 -13.56
CA GLN A 197 23.16 0.60 -13.10
C GLN A 197 23.69 -0.28 -14.25
N VAL A 198 23.01 -0.28 -15.40
CA VAL A 198 23.47 -1.00 -16.62
C VAL A 198 24.84 -0.51 -17.09
N ARG A 199 25.19 0.74 -16.82
CA ARG A 199 26.50 1.33 -17.17
C ARG A 199 27.60 0.95 -16.18
N LEU A 200 27.24 0.38 -15.03
CA LEU A 200 28.13 0.01 -13.95
C LEU A 200 28.42 -1.49 -13.97
N HIS A 201 29.53 -1.87 -13.34
CA HIS A 201 29.88 -3.27 -13.10
C HIS A 201 28.88 -3.93 -12.11
N PRO A 202 28.44 -5.18 -12.32
CA PRO A 202 28.91 -6.13 -13.35
C PRO A 202 28.16 -6.07 -14.70
N TYR A 203 27.07 -5.31 -14.80
CA TYR A 203 26.19 -5.30 -15.98
C TYR A 203 26.89 -4.79 -17.23
N SER A 204 27.66 -3.71 -17.11
CA SER A 204 28.36 -3.12 -18.27
C SER A 204 29.44 -4.01 -18.87
N CYS A 205 29.96 -4.94 -18.06
CA CYS A 205 30.91 -5.96 -18.51
C CYS A 205 30.19 -7.18 -19.09
N ALA A 206 29.09 -7.63 -18.47
CA ALA A 206 28.25 -8.69 -19.04
C ALA A 206 27.75 -8.34 -20.44
N LEU A 207 27.34 -7.08 -20.64
CA LEU A 207 26.90 -6.54 -21.93
C LEU A 207 28.06 -6.13 -22.84
N GLY A 208 29.31 -6.36 -22.44
CA GLY A 208 30.49 -6.03 -23.24
C GLY A 208 30.51 -6.75 -24.59
N ARG A 209 29.92 -7.95 -24.65
CA ARG A 209 29.74 -8.73 -25.90
C ARG A 209 28.70 -8.15 -26.85
N SER A 210 27.84 -7.24 -26.36
CA SER A 210 26.71 -6.68 -27.11
C SER A 210 26.68 -5.16 -26.95
N PRO A 211 27.59 -4.42 -27.63
CA PRO A 211 27.74 -2.98 -27.46
C PRO A 211 26.48 -2.19 -27.84
N GLY A 212 25.68 -2.69 -28.78
CA GLY A 212 24.39 -2.10 -29.12
C GLY A 212 23.42 -2.12 -27.94
N ILE A 213 23.20 -3.29 -27.34
CA ILE A 213 22.34 -3.45 -26.15
C ILE A 213 22.85 -2.59 -25.00
N LYS A 214 24.17 -2.58 -24.77
CA LYS A 214 24.80 -1.74 -23.73
C LYS A 214 24.49 -0.24 -23.89
N ARG A 215 24.38 0.26 -25.13
CA ARG A 215 24.02 1.66 -25.41
C ARG A 215 22.53 1.93 -25.28
N VAL A 216 21.68 1.01 -25.77
CA VAL A 216 20.23 1.21 -25.87
C VAL A 216 19.52 0.97 -24.53
N LEU A 217 19.92 -0.06 -23.79
CA LEU A 217 19.22 -0.50 -22.58
C LEU A 217 19.09 0.58 -21.48
N PRO A 218 20.10 1.42 -21.21
CA PRO A 218 19.95 2.58 -20.33
C PRO A 218 18.79 3.51 -20.71
N TRP A 219 18.63 3.79 -22.01
CA TRP A 219 17.59 4.68 -22.52
C TRP A 219 16.20 4.05 -22.43
N VAL A 220 16.10 2.75 -22.70
CA VAL A 220 14.85 1.99 -22.52
C VAL A 220 14.38 2.08 -21.07
N PHE A 221 15.27 1.84 -20.10
CA PHE A 221 14.91 1.95 -18.69
C PHE A 221 14.56 3.39 -18.26
N ALA A 222 15.25 4.39 -18.79
CA ALA A 222 14.92 5.80 -18.53
C ALA A 222 13.52 6.17 -19.07
N LEU A 223 13.19 5.71 -20.28
CA LEU A 223 11.87 5.91 -20.88
C LEU A 223 10.78 5.21 -20.06
N ILE A 224 11.00 3.95 -19.68
CA ILE A 224 10.06 3.21 -18.81
C ILE A 224 9.86 3.96 -17.49
N ALA A 225 10.92 4.44 -16.86
CA ALA A 225 10.83 5.19 -15.62
C ALA A 225 10.02 6.49 -15.78
N ALA A 226 10.24 7.24 -16.86
CA ALA A 226 9.50 8.47 -17.14
C ALA A 226 8.00 8.20 -17.37
N LEU A 227 7.69 7.15 -18.14
CA LEU A 227 6.32 6.72 -18.39
C LEU A 227 5.64 6.24 -17.10
N GLN A 228 6.32 5.41 -16.29
CA GLN A 228 5.81 4.97 -14.99
C GLN A 228 5.58 6.16 -14.05
N TRP A 229 6.50 7.12 -13.99
CA TRP A 229 6.35 8.32 -13.16
C TRP A 229 5.14 9.17 -13.60
N GLY A 230 5.02 9.48 -14.89
CA GLY A 230 3.89 10.27 -15.40
C GLY A 230 2.54 9.58 -15.16
N ALA A 231 2.49 8.27 -15.39
CA ALA A 231 1.31 7.47 -15.15
C ALA A 231 0.99 7.30 -13.65
N THR A 232 2.00 7.36 -12.77
CA THR A 232 1.82 7.44 -11.31
C THR A 232 1.14 8.74 -10.89
N VAL A 233 1.58 9.88 -11.45
CA VAL A 233 0.97 11.19 -11.21
C VAL A 233 -0.49 11.19 -11.68
N TYR A 234 -0.75 10.65 -12.87
CA TYR A 234 -2.10 10.46 -13.38
C TYR A 234 -2.96 9.61 -12.44
N ALA A 235 -2.44 8.47 -11.98
CA ALA A 235 -3.15 7.58 -11.07
C ALA A 235 -3.51 8.27 -9.74
N LEU A 236 -2.60 9.08 -9.19
CA LEU A 236 -2.85 9.89 -7.99
C LEU A 236 -3.96 10.92 -8.20
N GLN A 237 -3.94 11.64 -9.32
CA GLN A 237 -4.99 12.62 -9.65
C GLN A 237 -6.35 11.93 -9.88
N ALA A 238 -6.36 10.80 -10.58
CA ALA A 238 -7.56 10.03 -10.84
C ALA A 238 -8.18 9.47 -9.55
N GLN A 239 -7.35 9.09 -8.56
CA GLN A 239 -7.82 8.65 -7.25
C GLN A 239 -8.44 9.79 -6.43
N GLY A 240 -7.83 10.98 -6.44
CA GLY A 240 -8.39 12.16 -5.75
C GLY A 240 -9.78 12.54 -6.27
N ASN A 241 -10.04 12.30 -7.55
CA ASN A 241 -11.33 12.61 -8.18
C ASN A 241 -12.36 11.48 -8.12
N ARG A 242 -11.97 10.25 -7.72
CA ARG A 242 -12.85 9.07 -7.66
C ARG A 242 -12.89 8.52 -6.24
N ALA A 243 -13.71 9.13 -5.38
CA ALA A 243 -13.83 8.76 -3.97
C ALA A 243 -14.73 7.53 -3.71
N VAL A 244 -15.40 7.00 -4.74
CA VAL A 244 -16.45 5.97 -4.58
C VAL A 244 -16.11 4.80 -5.50
N TYR A 245 -15.54 3.74 -4.92
CA TYR A 245 -15.36 2.46 -5.60
C TYR A 245 -16.52 1.54 -5.22
N ASP A 246 -17.13 0.86 -6.18
CA ASP A 246 -18.10 -0.20 -5.92
C ASP A 246 -17.41 -1.38 -5.24
N SER A 247 -17.36 -1.34 -3.93
CA SER A 247 -16.55 -2.24 -3.10
C SER A 247 -17.36 -3.46 -2.69
N TYR A 248 -18.68 -3.31 -2.64
CA TYR A 248 -19.60 -4.36 -2.26
C TYR A 248 -20.72 -4.47 -3.29
N THR A 249 -21.18 -5.69 -3.51
CA THR A 249 -22.41 -5.95 -4.26
C THR A 249 -23.52 -6.28 -3.28
N CYS A 250 -24.65 -5.56 -3.39
CA CYS A 250 -25.83 -5.80 -2.57
C CYS A 250 -26.43 -7.17 -2.88
N LEU A 251 -26.85 -7.90 -1.84
CA LEU A 251 -27.56 -9.17 -1.99
C LEU A 251 -29.06 -8.96 -1.73
N ALA A 252 -29.74 -8.32 -2.69
CA ALA A 252 -31.15 -7.90 -2.57
C ALA A 252 -32.09 -9.01 -2.08
N THR A 253 -31.90 -10.23 -2.58
CA THR A 253 -32.71 -11.41 -2.23
C THR A 253 -32.64 -11.79 -0.76
N GLN A 254 -31.59 -11.37 -0.04
CA GLN A 254 -31.37 -11.68 1.36
C GLN A 254 -31.78 -10.55 2.30
N VAL A 255 -32.16 -9.38 1.76
CA VAL A 255 -32.53 -8.19 2.57
C VAL A 255 -33.73 -8.50 3.44
N ALA A 256 -34.75 -9.20 2.92
CA ALA A 256 -35.94 -9.55 3.69
C ALA A 256 -35.59 -10.33 4.97
N SER A 257 -34.71 -11.33 4.86
CA SER A 257 -34.23 -12.16 5.96
C SER A 257 -33.15 -11.51 6.84
N ALA A 258 -32.65 -10.33 6.48
CA ALA A 258 -31.56 -9.69 7.20
C ALA A 258 -32.02 -9.12 8.56
N PRO A 259 -31.13 -9.03 9.57
CA PRO A 259 -31.46 -8.45 10.87
C PRO A 259 -31.83 -6.97 10.82
N GLY A 260 -32.69 -6.51 11.74
CA GLY A 260 -33.13 -5.12 11.87
C GLY A 260 -34.31 -4.73 10.96
N THR A 261 -34.69 -3.46 11.00
CA THR A 261 -35.84 -2.91 10.27
C THR A 261 -35.44 -1.71 9.42
N SER A 262 -36.03 -1.58 8.22
CA SER A 262 -35.80 -0.46 7.30
C SER A 262 -37.14 0.12 6.86
N THR A 263 -37.13 1.42 6.58
CA THR A 263 -38.24 2.16 5.96
C THR A 263 -38.23 2.05 4.43
N CYS A 264 -37.11 1.63 3.84
CA CYS A 264 -36.92 1.54 2.39
C CYS A 264 -37.08 0.10 1.86
N SER A 265 -37.39 0.00 0.56
CA SER A 265 -37.44 -1.30 -0.12
C SER A 265 -36.04 -1.89 -0.35
N ALA A 266 -35.95 -3.20 -0.61
CA ALA A 266 -34.67 -3.84 -0.93
C ALA A 266 -34.00 -3.25 -2.18
N GLU A 267 -34.79 -2.91 -3.20
CA GLU A 267 -34.31 -2.29 -4.44
C GLU A 267 -33.74 -0.89 -4.17
N GLU A 268 -34.46 -0.10 -3.39
CA GLU A 268 -34.01 1.23 -2.97
C GLU A 268 -32.72 1.16 -2.15
N LEU A 269 -32.65 0.27 -1.16
CA LEU A 269 -31.43 0.04 -0.37
C LEU A 269 -30.24 -0.35 -1.24
N CYS A 270 -30.43 -1.26 -2.19
CA CYS A 270 -29.37 -1.68 -3.11
C CYS A 270 -28.97 -0.60 -4.13
N SER A 271 -29.84 0.39 -4.40
CA SER A 271 -29.53 1.52 -5.28
C SER A 271 -28.62 2.58 -4.64
N LYS A 272 -28.50 2.58 -3.31
CA LYS A 272 -27.71 3.56 -2.53
C LYS A 272 -26.23 3.22 -2.60
N SER A 273 -25.54 3.74 -3.61
CA SER A 273 -24.10 3.47 -3.82
C SER A 273 -23.22 3.85 -2.62
N SER A 274 -23.60 4.86 -1.85
CA SER A 274 -22.92 5.26 -0.61
C SER A 274 -22.87 4.16 0.45
N LEU A 275 -23.82 3.23 0.48
CA LEU A 275 -23.79 2.09 1.41
C LEU A 275 -22.79 1.02 0.99
N PHE A 276 -22.40 0.96 -0.29
CA PHE A 276 -21.56 -0.11 -0.82
C PHE A 276 -20.19 0.36 -1.29
N SER A 277 -19.93 1.66 -1.21
CA SER A 277 -18.61 2.21 -1.45
C SER A 277 -17.81 2.30 -0.17
N THR A 278 -16.54 1.87 -0.21
CA THR A 278 -15.63 2.12 0.91
C THR A 278 -14.74 3.32 0.64
N LYS A 279 -14.74 4.27 1.58
CA LYS A 279 -13.61 5.20 1.74
C LYS A 279 -12.36 4.38 2.13
N PRO A 280 -11.16 4.83 1.74
CA PRO A 280 -9.93 4.20 2.21
C PRO A 280 -9.91 4.24 3.74
N PHE A 281 -9.94 3.08 4.38
CA PHE A 281 -9.86 2.99 5.83
C PHE A 281 -8.42 3.19 6.28
N LEU A 282 -8.18 4.19 7.10
CA LEU A 282 -6.88 4.45 7.70
C LEU A 282 -6.81 3.66 9.01
N LEU A 283 -5.94 2.66 9.06
CA LEU A 283 -5.68 1.98 10.33
C LEU A 283 -4.93 2.94 11.25
N PRO A 284 -5.24 3.03 12.56
CA PRO A 284 -4.36 3.76 13.46
C PRO A 284 -2.95 3.14 13.40
N GLY A 285 -1.90 3.96 13.32
CA GLY A 285 -0.55 3.46 13.09
C GLY A 285 -0.26 2.97 11.66
N ASP A 286 -1.23 3.00 10.72
CA ASP A 286 -0.85 3.23 9.33
C ASP A 286 -0.14 4.57 9.34
N ILE A 287 1.17 4.50 9.16
CA ILE A 287 2.01 5.65 8.84
C ILE A 287 1.49 6.09 7.47
N ALA A 288 0.49 6.97 7.52
CA ALA A 288 -0.60 7.13 6.58
C ALA A 288 -0.11 7.28 5.14
N GLN A 289 -1.02 7.21 4.18
CA GLN A 289 -0.80 7.49 2.74
C GLN A 289 0.23 8.60 2.42
N GLY A 290 0.44 9.56 3.32
CA GLY A 290 1.53 10.53 3.33
C GLY A 290 2.97 9.97 3.29
N PHE A 291 3.29 8.78 3.82
CA PHE A 291 4.66 8.25 3.76
C PHE A 291 5.05 7.77 2.35
N PRO A 292 4.27 6.90 1.67
CA PRO A 292 4.52 6.60 0.26
C PRO A 292 4.53 7.85 -0.63
N PHE A 293 3.65 8.82 -0.34
CA PHE A 293 3.61 10.10 -1.04
C PHE A 293 4.86 10.95 -0.78
N GLY A 294 5.26 11.11 0.49
CA GLY A 294 6.48 11.82 0.88
C GLY A 294 7.72 11.15 0.31
N TYR A 295 7.76 9.82 0.26
CA TYR A 295 8.82 9.07 -0.42
C TYR A 295 8.83 9.34 -1.93
N LEU A 296 7.67 9.37 -2.60
CA LEU A 296 7.57 9.76 -4.00
C LEU A 296 8.13 11.18 -4.24
N VAL A 297 7.74 12.15 -3.42
CA VAL A 297 8.22 13.54 -3.51
C VAL A 297 9.74 13.61 -3.31
N LEU A 298 10.25 12.96 -2.26
CA LEU A 298 11.68 12.91 -1.96
C LEU A 298 12.48 12.22 -3.07
N CYS A 299 12.00 11.09 -3.59
CA CYS A 299 12.64 10.37 -4.69
C CYS A 299 12.60 11.18 -6.00
N SER A 300 11.49 11.86 -6.28
CA SER A 300 11.39 12.77 -7.43
C SER A 300 12.43 13.90 -7.30
N GLY A 301 12.54 14.52 -6.13
CA GLY A 301 13.60 15.48 -5.82
C GLY A 301 15.00 14.89 -6.05
N CYS A 302 15.29 13.70 -5.56
CA CYS A 302 16.59 13.03 -5.74
C CYS A 302 16.93 12.71 -7.20
N VAL A 303 15.93 12.56 -8.06
CA VAL A 303 16.12 12.22 -9.47
C VAL A 303 16.25 13.46 -10.35
N PHE A 304 15.39 14.47 -10.13
CA PHE A 304 15.32 15.64 -10.98
C PHE A 304 16.18 16.82 -10.50
N LEU A 305 16.41 16.96 -9.19
CA LEU A 305 17.16 18.07 -8.63
C LEU A 305 18.66 18.01 -8.98
N PRO A 306 19.36 16.85 -8.89
CA PRO A 306 20.79 16.81 -9.24
C PRO A 306 21.13 17.19 -10.69
N PRO A 307 20.43 16.68 -11.74
CA PRO A 307 20.70 17.13 -13.10
C PRO A 307 20.35 18.61 -13.31
N PHE A 308 19.32 19.13 -12.64
CA PHE A 308 18.99 20.55 -12.67
C PHE A 308 20.09 21.42 -12.04
N ILE A 309 20.57 21.07 -10.85
CA ILE A 309 21.70 21.75 -10.19
C ILE A 309 22.96 21.67 -11.07
N ALA A 310 23.26 20.51 -11.65
CA ALA A 310 24.40 20.34 -12.54
C ALA A 310 24.28 21.19 -13.80
N PHE A 311 23.08 21.33 -14.36
CA PHE A 311 22.79 22.20 -15.50
C PHE A 311 22.99 23.68 -15.15
N VAL A 312 22.37 24.17 -14.07
CA VAL A 312 22.50 25.56 -13.61
C VAL A 312 23.96 25.90 -13.30
N ASN A 313 24.68 25.03 -12.60
CA ASN A 313 26.10 25.24 -12.31
C ASN A 313 26.94 25.22 -13.59
N LYS A 314 26.62 24.40 -14.59
CA LYS A 314 27.34 24.40 -15.88
C LYS A 314 27.11 25.69 -16.67
N CYS A 315 25.92 26.28 -16.58
CA CYS A 315 25.64 27.59 -17.16
C CYS A 315 26.47 28.70 -16.48
N HIS A 316 26.81 28.54 -15.20
CA HIS A 316 27.55 29.54 -14.42
C HIS A 316 29.08 29.31 -14.38
N ASP A 317 29.55 28.08 -14.47
CA ASP A 317 30.96 27.70 -14.44
C ASP A 317 31.30 26.78 -15.62
N SER A 318 32.09 27.30 -16.58
CA SER A 318 32.43 26.57 -17.80
C SER A 318 33.51 25.50 -17.57
N LYS A 319 34.27 25.56 -16.47
CA LYS A 319 35.50 24.77 -16.29
C LYS A 319 35.24 23.30 -16.01
N ASN A 320 34.19 22.98 -15.25
CA ASN A 320 33.86 21.60 -14.90
C ASN A 320 32.93 20.97 -15.94
N SER A 321 33.10 19.68 -16.23
CA SER A 321 32.20 18.97 -17.14
C SER A 321 30.88 18.62 -16.44
N PHE A 322 29.76 18.62 -17.17
CA PHE A 322 28.46 18.19 -16.64
C PHE A 322 28.53 16.77 -16.04
N ILE A 323 29.33 15.91 -16.66
CA ILE A 323 29.56 14.52 -16.25
C ILE A 323 30.17 14.45 -14.84
N GLU A 324 31.10 15.34 -14.53
CA GLU A 324 31.79 15.37 -13.24
C GLU A 324 30.84 15.80 -12.10
N TYR A 325 30.01 16.82 -12.33
CA TYR A 325 28.93 17.19 -11.40
C TYR A 325 27.89 16.08 -11.24
N TYR A 326 27.46 15.47 -12.34
CA TYR A 326 26.49 14.38 -12.33
C TYR A 326 27.00 13.15 -11.57
N HIS A 327 28.31 12.86 -11.64
CA HIS A 327 28.91 11.79 -10.85
C HIS A 327 29.01 12.14 -9.37
N ARG A 328 29.35 13.40 -9.03
CA ARG A 328 29.45 13.87 -7.64
C ARG A 328 28.08 13.89 -6.94
N PHE A 329 27.03 14.26 -7.66
CA PHE A 329 25.64 14.25 -7.20
C PHE A 329 24.83 13.17 -7.90
N SER A 330 25.38 11.95 -7.97
CA SER A 330 24.72 10.85 -8.67
C SER A 330 23.29 10.64 -8.13
N PRO A 331 22.24 10.70 -8.98
CA PRO A 331 20.87 10.43 -8.56
C PRO A 331 20.72 9.07 -7.85
N VAL A 332 21.56 8.09 -8.21
CA VAL A 332 21.61 6.78 -7.57
C VAL A 332 22.10 6.89 -6.12
N LEU A 333 23.07 7.76 -5.84
CA LEU A 333 23.57 8.03 -4.49
C LEU A 333 22.48 8.68 -3.63
N CYS A 334 21.82 9.71 -4.16
CA CYS A 334 20.72 10.40 -3.47
C CYS A 334 19.55 9.44 -3.18
N LEU A 335 19.11 8.66 -4.18
CA LEU A 335 18.06 7.66 -4.01
C LEU A 335 18.43 6.61 -2.96
N ALA A 336 19.69 6.17 -2.93
CA ALA A 336 20.13 5.16 -1.97
C ALA A 336 20.30 5.71 -0.55
N LEU A 337 20.60 7.01 -0.37
CA LEU A 337 20.55 7.68 0.94
C LEU A 337 19.11 7.77 1.47
N VAL A 338 18.18 8.23 0.62
CA VAL A 338 16.75 8.27 0.96
C VAL A 338 16.23 6.87 1.28
N ALA A 339 16.62 5.87 0.48
CA ALA A 339 16.33 4.46 0.73
C ALA A 339 16.88 3.96 2.08
N GLY A 340 18.11 4.33 2.44
CA GLY A 340 18.71 3.98 3.74
C GLY A 340 17.91 4.55 4.92
N CYS A 341 17.55 5.83 4.85
CA CYS A 341 16.71 6.48 5.86
C CYS A 341 15.32 5.86 5.92
N ALA A 342 14.69 5.58 4.76
CA ALA A 342 13.40 4.91 4.69
C ALA A 342 13.47 3.51 5.30
N MET A 343 14.49 2.71 5.00
CA MET A 343 14.68 1.39 5.61
C MET A 343 14.84 1.46 7.13
N ALA A 344 15.54 2.46 7.66
CA ALA A 344 15.71 2.62 9.10
C ALA A 344 14.39 3.04 9.77
N ALA A 345 13.71 4.03 9.21
CA ALA A 345 12.47 4.56 9.75
C ALA A 345 11.31 3.56 9.62
N THR A 346 11.06 3.02 8.44
CA THR A 346 9.88 2.16 8.22
C THR A 346 10.18 0.68 8.40
N GLY A 347 11.39 0.23 8.09
CA GLY A 347 11.75 -1.18 8.18
C GLY A 347 11.59 -1.77 9.57
N LEU A 348 11.94 -1.00 10.60
CA LEU A 348 11.81 -1.44 11.98
C LEU A 348 10.49 -0.99 12.61
N MET A 349 10.08 0.27 12.41
CA MET A 349 8.88 0.78 13.08
C MET A 349 7.61 0.07 12.61
N TYR A 350 7.44 -0.15 11.30
CA TYR A 350 6.18 -0.67 10.77
C TYR A 350 5.86 -2.11 11.22
N PRO A 351 6.78 -3.09 11.18
CA PRO A 351 6.49 -4.43 11.71
C PRO A 351 6.26 -4.44 13.22
N ILE A 352 6.96 -3.57 13.97
CA ILE A 352 6.78 -3.46 15.42
C ILE A 352 5.40 -2.90 15.74
N THR A 353 5.02 -1.78 15.12
CA THR A 353 3.69 -1.17 15.32
C THR A 353 2.60 -2.11 14.83
N LEU A 354 2.76 -2.70 13.64
CA LEU A 354 1.82 -3.69 13.10
C LEU A 354 1.67 -4.86 14.08
N GLY A 355 2.76 -5.42 14.61
CA GLY A 355 2.71 -6.53 15.56
C GLY A 355 2.05 -6.17 16.91
N GLN A 356 2.32 -4.98 17.44
CA GLN A 356 1.68 -4.46 18.65
C GLN A 356 0.18 -4.27 18.45
N TYR A 357 -0.21 -3.59 17.37
CA TYR A 357 -1.62 -3.35 17.06
C TYR A 357 -2.34 -4.63 16.65
N TRP A 358 -1.67 -5.60 16.03
CA TRP A 358 -2.29 -6.86 15.60
C TRP A 358 -2.91 -7.64 16.75
N ASN A 359 -2.23 -7.66 17.91
CA ASN A 359 -2.70 -8.39 19.09
C ASN A 359 -3.66 -7.58 19.96
N GLN A 360 -3.57 -6.25 19.90
CA GLN A 360 -4.41 -5.35 20.70
C GLN A 360 -5.73 -5.03 20.00
N ARG A 361 -5.79 -5.15 18.67
CA ARG A 361 -6.97 -4.75 17.92
C ARG A 361 -8.07 -5.79 17.87
N HIS A 362 -9.23 -5.19 17.79
CA HIS A 362 -10.53 -5.76 17.76
C HIS A 362 -11.04 -5.75 16.32
N PRO A 363 -11.80 -6.77 15.85
CA PRO A 363 -12.23 -6.87 14.45
C PRO A 363 -13.35 -5.87 14.17
N ASP A 364 -13.04 -4.60 14.33
CA ASP A 364 -13.92 -3.47 14.06
C ASP A 364 -13.99 -3.27 12.56
N ALA A 365 -15.11 -2.76 12.08
CA ALA A 365 -15.33 -2.50 10.67
C ALA A 365 -15.69 -1.06 10.41
N LEU A 366 -15.47 -0.66 9.16
CA LEU A 366 -16.16 0.48 8.61
C LEU A 366 -17.64 0.14 8.51
N ILE A 367 -18.49 1.02 9.03
CA ILE A 367 -19.93 0.93 8.81
C ILE A 367 -20.39 2.13 8.00
N ALA A 368 -21.24 1.88 7.00
CA ALA A 368 -21.91 2.91 6.23
C ALA A 368 -23.38 2.99 6.65
N ILE A 369 -23.91 4.19 6.83
CA ILE A 369 -25.23 4.42 7.43
C ILE A 369 -26.05 5.32 6.51
N ASP A 370 -27.30 4.91 6.29
CA ASP A 370 -28.35 5.71 5.69
C ASP A 370 -29.47 5.87 6.72
N THR A 371 -29.57 7.07 7.30
CA THR A 371 -30.54 7.38 8.34
C THR A 371 -31.97 7.45 7.80
N ASP A 372 -32.15 7.87 6.56
CA ASP A 372 -33.46 8.02 5.93
C ASP A 372 -34.10 6.66 5.68
N CYS A 373 -33.28 5.71 5.23
CA CYS A 373 -33.67 4.31 5.04
C CYS A 373 -33.54 3.46 6.30
N HIS A 374 -33.08 4.01 7.42
CA HIS A 374 -32.83 3.28 8.66
C HIS A 374 -32.00 2.00 8.42
N ALA A 375 -30.90 2.14 7.69
CA ALA A 375 -30.08 1.01 7.24
C ALA A 375 -28.60 1.20 7.50
N VAL A 376 -27.92 0.07 7.74
CA VAL A 376 -26.49 0.01 8.02
C VAL A 376 -25.83 -1.07 7.16
N HIS A 377 -24.74 -0.72 6.50
CA HIS A 377 -23.85 -1.66 5.84
C HIS A 377 -22.60 -1.84 6.67
N VAL A 378 -22.21 -3.09 6.88
CA VAL A 378 -20.95 -3.44 7.55
C VAL A 378 -19.94 -3.88 6.49
N ALA A 379 -18.80 -3.22 6.44
CA ALA A 379 -17.69 -3.57 5.55
C ALA A 379 -16.77 -4.63 6.18
N LEU A 380 -15.81 -5.14 5.41
CA LEU A 380 -14.73 -5.96 5.92
C LEU A 380 -13.88 -5.20 6.94
N SER A 381 -13.35 -5.92 7.92
CA SER A 381 -12.43 -5.32 8.89
C SER A 381 -11.14 -4.88 8.17
N PRO A 382 -10.74 -3.61 8.28
CA PRO A 382 -9.67 -3.01 7.48
C PRO A 382 -8.27 -3.52 7.80
N TRP A 383 -8.11 -4.32 8.87
CA TRP A 383 -6.83 -4.94 9.23
C TRP A 383 -6.83 -6.46 9.08
N ARG A 384 -8.00 -7.11 8.98
CA ARG A 384 -8.13 -8.59 8.83
C ARG A 384 -8.87 -9.03 7.57
N PHE A 385 -9.29 -8.10 6.71
CA PHE A 385 -10.12 -8.39 5.54
C PHE A 385 -9.63 -9.54 4.64
N TYR A 386 -8.32 -9.65 4.37
CA TYR A 386 -7.77 -10.77 3.60
C TYR A 386 -7.93 -12.12 4.31
N LEU A 387 -7.95 -12.13 5.64
CA LEU A 387 -8.09 -13.32 6.46
C LEU A 387 -9.56 -13.66 6.74
N ASP A 388 -10.49 -12.73 6.59
CA ASP A 388 -11.90 -12.93 6.96
C ASP A 388 -12.75 -13.58 5.85
N VAL A 389 -12.29 -13.54 4.59
CA VAL A 389 -13.03 -14.05 3.41
C VAL A 389 -12.73 -15.54 3.14
N HIS A 390 -13.75 -16.37 2.84
CA HIS A 390 -13.57 -17.82 2.60
C HIS A 390 -12.94 -18.18 1.24
N GLN A 391 -13.06 -17.29 0.24
CA GLN A 391 -12.86 -17.66 -1.17
C GLN A 391 -11.46 -18.21 -1.51
N TYR A 392 -10.50 -18.13 -0.58
CA TYR A 392 -9.12 -18.55 -0.78
C TYR A 392 -8.57 -19.42 0.37
N ALA A 393 -7.72 -20.39 0.02
CA ALA A 393 -6.93 -21.14 0.99
C ALA A 393 -6.13 -20.17 1.89
N ARG A 394 -5.91 -20.51 3.17
CA ARG A 394 -5.25 -19.62 4.15
C ARG A 394 -3.89 -19.09 3.66
N GLY A 395 -3.11 -19.93 2.98
CA GLY A 395 -1.84 -19.54 2.37
C GLY A 395 -2.00 -18.48 1.28
N LEU A 396 -3.03 -18.59 0.45
CA LEU A 396 -3.31 -17.63 -0.61
C LEU A 396 -3.80 -16.29 -0.04
N ARG A 397 -4.61 -16.31 1.03
CA ARG A 397 -5.01 -15.09 1.77
C ARG A 397 -3.81 -14.33 2.33
N ALA A 398 -2.89 -15.05 2.97
CA ALA A 398 -1.66 -14.46 3.47
C ALA A 398 -0.78 -13.97 2.31
N ALA A 399 -0.67 -14.71 1.21
CA ALA A 399 0.04 -14.24 0.03
C ALA A 399 -0.58 -12.96 -0.57
N ARG A 400 -1.91 -12.87 -0.66
CA ARG A 400 -2.62 -11.65 -1.11
C ARG A 400 -2.31 -10.45 -0.24
N LEU A 401 -2.36 -10.63 1.09
CA LEU A 401 -2.03 -9.59 2.07
C LEU A 401 -0.60 -9.03 1.89
N TRP A 402 0.35 -9.91 1.57
CA TRP A 402 1.78 -9.57 1.50
C TRP A 402 2.26 -9.16 0.11
N PHE A 403 1.62 -9.66 -0.95
CA PHE A 403 2.09 -9.50 -2.33
C PHE A 403 1.07 -8.80 -3.24
N GLY A 404 -0.14 -8.51 -2.75
CA GLY A 404 -1.18 -7.79 -3.49
C GLY A 404 -1.71 -8.53 -4.72
N VAL A 405 -1.55 -9.85 -4.78
CA VAL A 405 -1.88 -10.72 -5.94
C VAL A 405 -3.31 -11.23 -5.96
#